data_AF-A0AAV5CRD2-F1
#
_entry.id   AF-A0AAV5CRD2-F1
#
_cell.length_a   1.000
_cell.length_b   1.000
_cell.length_c   1.000
_cell.angle_alpha   90.00
_cell.angle_beta   90.00
_cell.angle_gamma   90.00
#
_symmetry.space_group_name_H-M   'P 1'
#
loop_
_entity.id
_entity.type
_entity.pdbx_description
1 polymer ?
#
loop_
_entity_poly.entity_id
_entity_poly.type
_entity_poly.pdbx_seq_one_letter_code
_entity_poly.pdbx_strand_id
1 'polypeptide(L)'
;MSATRAAGDIAAADGDDRRRRELHAFDDTKAGVKGLVDAGITSMPSIFHHPPDSLDSTDGVGDGGGGSIPVVDLSAARQEEVVARVRAAAVQGAVQLQLRPAVPVARG
;
A
#
# COMPACT_ATOMS: atom_id res chain seq x y z
N MET A 1 -3.91 -32.89 -41.85
CA MET A 1 -3.10 -31.78 -41.30
C MET A 1 -4.06 -30.72 -40.78
N SER A 2 -3.66 -30.07 -39.68
CA SER A 2 -4.28 -28.89 -39.05
C SER A 2 -5.42 -29.16 -38.05
N ALA A 3 -5.50 -28.54 -36.88
CA ALA A 3 -4.54 -27.90 -35.97
C ALA A 3 -5.34 -27.67 -34.67
N THR A 4 -4.80 -28.03 -33.51
CA THR A 4 -5.43 -27.81 -32.21
C THR A 4 -5.28 -26.34 -31.80
N ARG A 5 -6.37 -25.62 -31.56
CA ARG A 5 -6.32 -24.35 -30.81
C ARG A 5 -7.61 -24.10 -30.03
N ALA A 6 -7.54 -24.29 -28.72
CA ALA A 6 -8.39 -23.66 -27.69
C ALA A 6 -7.96 -24.14 -26.28
N ALA A 7 -6.70 -23.90 -25.89
CA ALA A 7 -6.22 -24.23 -24.54
C ALA A 7 -5.95 -22.97 -23.68
N GLY A 8 -5.96 -21.78 -24.26
CA GLY A 8 -5.60 -20.52 -23.57
C GLY A 8 -6.75 -19.87 -22.81
N ASP A 9 -7.98 -19.94 -23.32
CA ASP A 9 -9.09 -19.13 -22.79
C ASP A 9 -9.91 -19.82 -21.69
N ILE A 10 -9.84 -21.15 -21.59
CA ILE A 10 -10.63 -21.95 -20.63
C ILE A 10 -9.99 -21.95 -19.23
N ALA A 11 -8.65 -21.85 -19.15
CA ALA A 11 -7.91 -21.92 -17.89
C ALA A 11 -8.00 -20.62 -17.07
N ALA A 12 -8.11 -19.45 -17.72
CA ALA A 12 -8.24 -18.17 -17.05
C ALA A 12 -9.61 -17.99 -16.37
N ALA A 13 -10.69 -18.42 -17.04
CA ALA A 13 -12.04 -18.36 -16.49
C ALA A 13 -12.23 -19.30 -15.28
N ASP A 14 -11.69 -20.52 -15.34
CA ASP A 14 -11.76 -21.48 -14.22
C ASP A 14 -10.93 -21.02 -13.02
N GLY A 15 -9.76 -20.39 -13.28
CA GLY A 15 -8.92 -19.78 -12.24
C GLY A 15 -9.62 -18.65 -11.49
N ASP A 16 -10.26 -17.73 -12.20
CA ASP A 16 -10.99 -16.61 -11.59
C ASP A 16 -12.25 -17.06 -10.85
N ASP A 17 -12.97 -18.04 -11.39
CA ASP A 17 -14.15 -18.62 -10.76
C ASP A 17 -13.78 -19.37 -9.47
N ARG A 18 -12.68 -20.13 -9.50
CA ARG A 18 -12.14 -20.80 -8.31
C ARG A 18 -11.71 -19.78 -7.25
N ARG A 19 -10.98 -18.75 -7.65
CA ARG A 19 -10.54 -17.68 -6.75
C ARG A 19 -11.72 -16.97 -6.09
N ARG A 20 -12.80 -16.69 -6.84
CA ARG A 20 -14.03 -16.08 -6.30
C ARG A 20 -14.73 -16.98 -5.28
N ARG A 21 -14.81 -18.28 -5.53
CA ARG A 21 -15.37 -19.26 -4.57
C ARG A 21 -14.54 -19.34 -3.29
N GLU A 22 -13.22 -19.41 -3.40
CA GLU A 22 -12.31 -19.41 -2.25
C GLU A 22 -12.43 -18.12 -1.42
N LEU A 23 -12.57 -16.97 -2.07
CA LEU A 23 -12.75 -15.68 -1.39
C LEU A 23 -14.07 -15.63 -0.61
N HIS A 24 -15.17 -16.08 -1.22
CA HIS A 24 -16.47 -16.14 -0.56
C HIS A 24 -16.42 -17.04 0.69
N ALA A 25 -15.85 -18.24 0.55
CA ALA A 25 -15.72 -19.16 1.68
C ALA A 25 -14.86 -18.58 2.82
N PHE A 26 -13.81 -17.83 2.48
CA PHE A 26 -13.00 -17.11 3.46
C PHE A 26 -13.80 -15.99 4.16
N ASP A 27 -14.50 -15.15 3.40
CA ASP A 27 -15.29 -14.05 3.95
C ASP A 27 -16.45 -14.55 4.83
N ASP A 28 -17.01 -15.72 4.53
CA ASP A 28 -18.04 -16.38 5.34
C ASP A 28 -17.52 -16.80 6.73
N THR A 29 -16.22 -17.11 6.86
CA THR A 29 -15.64 -17.42 8.18
C THR A 29 -15.67 -16.24 9.13
N LYS A 30 -15.71 -15.00 8.60
CA LYS A 30 -15.60 -13.73 9.35
C LYS A 30 -14.38 -13.66 10.30
N ALA A 31 -13.42 -14.55 10.17
CA ALA A 31 -12.27 -14.66 11.08
C ALA A 31 -11.16 -13.65 10.72
N GLY A 32 -11.21 -13.08 9.51
CA GLY A 32 -10.17 -12.22 8.98
C GLY A 32 -8.82 -12.93 8.82
N VAL A 33 -7.77 -12.18 8.46
CA VAL A 33 -6.44 -12.75 8.22
C VAL A 33 -5.80 -13.25 9.52
N LYS A 34 -6.12 -12.66 10.68
CA LYS A 34 -5.68 -13.16 11.98
C LYS A 34 -6.14 -14.61 12.23
N GLY A 35 -7.36 -14.96 11.82
CA GLY A 35 -7.87 -16.32 11.94
C GLY A 35 -7.06 -17.36 11.16
N LEU A 36 -6.46 -16.98 10.03
CA LEU A 36 -5.55 -17.84 9.27
C LEU A 36 -4.26 -18.11 10.06
N VAL A 37 -3.69 -17.06 10.66
CA VAL A 37 -2.46 -17.14 11.46
C VAL A 37 -2.70 -18.02 12.69
N ASP A 38 -3.80 -17.77 13.40
CA ASP A 38 -4.16 -18.52 14.62
C ASP A 38 -4.45 -20.01 14.29
N ALA A 39 -4.96 -20.32 13.09
CA ALA A 39 -5.17 -21.68 12.61
C ALA A 39 -3.87 -22.41 12.19
N GLY A 40 -2.72 -21.71 12.16
CA GLY A 40 -1.43 -22.31 11.87
C GLY A 40 -1.28 -22.80 10.43
N ILE A 41 -1.88 -22.10 9.45
CA ILE A 41 -1.77 -22.48 8.05
C ILE A 41 -0.29 -22.50 7.60
N THR A 42 0.10 -23.52 6.84
CA THR A 42 1.48 -23.68 6.34
C THR A 42 1.65 -23.23 4.89
N SER A 43 0.54 -22.96 4.20
CA SER A 43 0.51 -22.48 2.82
C SER A 43 -0.46 -21.32 2.70
N MET A 44 -0.04 -20.27 1.97
CA MET A 44 -0.87 -19.11 1.68
C MET A 44 -2.01 -19.49 0.71
N PRO A 45 -3.28 -19.15 1.00
CA PRO A 45 -4.37 -19.33 0.06
C PRO A 45 -4.15 -18.52 -1.22
N SER A 46 -4.54 -19.10 -2.36
CA SER A 46 -4.34 -18.49 -3.69
C SER A 46 -4.98 -17.10 -3.83
N ILE A 47 -6.05 -16.86 -3.07
CA ILE A 47 -6.75 -15.57 -2.98
C ILE A 47 -5.91 -14.42 -2.40
N PHE A 48 -4.74 -14.69 -1.83
CA PHE A 48 -3.80 -13.67 -1.36
C PHE A 48 -2.61 -13.47 -2.31
N HIS A 49 -2.49 -14.26 -3.36
CA HIS A 49 -1.42 -14.08 -4.34
C HIS A 49 -1.73 -12.86 -5.21
N HIS A 50 -0.75 -11.96 -5.33
CA HIS A 50 -0.84 -10.82 -6.22
C HIS A 50 -0.64 -11.27 -7.67
N PRO A 51 -1.41 -10.75 -8.64
CA PRO A 51 -1.12 -11.03 -10.05
C PRO A 51 0.28 -10.54 -10.41
N PRO A 52 0.95 -11.21 -11.37
CA PRO A 52 2.34 -10.90 -11.72
C PRO A 52 2.57 -9.43 -12.13
N ASP A 53 1.60 -8.81 -12.81
CA ASP A 53 1.66 -7.39 -13.25
C ASP A 53 1.55 -6.36 -12.13
N SER A 54 1.31 -6.82 -10.90
CA SER A 54 1.13 -5.96 -9.74
C SER A 54 2.31 -6.01 -8.76
N LEU A 55 3.33 -6.80 -9.09
CA LEU A 55 4.59 -6.89 -8.34
C LEU A 55 5.61 -5.80 -8.70
N ASP A 56 5.33 -4.97 -9.71
CA ASP A 56 6.18 -3.85 -10.15
C ASP A 56 6.38 -2.75 -9.09
N SER A 57 5.76 -2.88 -7.91
CA SER A 57 5.86 -1.90 -6.81
C SER A 57 6.25 -2.52 -5.47
N THR A 58 6.70 -3.78 -5.47
CA THR A 58 7.19 -4.46 -4.26
C THR A 58 8.72 -4.55 -4.22
N ASP A 59 9.41 -3.51 -4.68
CA ASP A 59 10.60 -3.13 -3.92
C ASP A 59 10.06 -2.71 -2.55
N GLY A 60 10.54 -3.37 -1.50
CA GLY A 60 9.90 -3.35 -0.19
C GLY A 60 9.82 -1.95 0.44
N VAL A 61 9.68 -1.92 1.76
CA VAL A 61 10.21 -0.78 2.53
C VAL A 61 11.74 -0.84 2.41
N GLY A 62 12.22 -0.62 1.20
CA GLY A 62 13.60 -0.54 0.77
C GLY A 62 13.84 0.92 0.50
N ASP A 63 14.72 1.49 1.32
CA ASP A 63 15.46 2.70 1.03
C ASP A 63 16.05 2.58 -0.39
N GLY A 64 15.31 3.05 -1.40
CA GLY A 64 15.49 2.54 -2.75
C GLY A 64 14.74 3.30 -3.84
N GLY A 65 14.80 4.63 -3.78
CA GLY A 65 14.57 5.49 -4.94
C GLY A 65 13.11 5.87 -5.22
N GLY A 66 12.64 6.97 -4.62
CA GLY A 66 11.38 7.58 -5.08
C GLY A 66 10.73 8.63 -4.20
N GLY A 67 11.51 9.46 -3.48
CA GLY A 67 10.99 10.65 -2.79
C GLY A 67 10.76 10.45 -1.29
N SER A 68 11.73 10.87 -0.49
CA SER A 68 11.47 11.17 0.92
C SER A 68 10.37 12.25 0.97
N ILE A 69 9.29 12.01 1.71
CA ILE A 69 8.24 13.02 1.89
C ILE A 69 8.87 14.24 2.57
N PRO A 70 8.92 15.41 1.90
CA PRO A 70 9.55 16.59 2.47
C PRO A 70 8.85 17.05 3.75
N VAL A 71 9.65 17.31 4.79
CA VAL A 71 9.18 17.88 6.07
C VAL A 71 9.43 19.39 6.09
N VAL A 72 8.38 20.14 6.44
CA VAL A 72 8.42 21.61 6.57
C VAL A 72 8.07 22.00 8.01
N ASP A 73 9.04 22.56 8.75
CA ASP A 73 8.80 23.17 10.06
C ASP A 73 8.13 24.54 9.87
N LEU A 74 6.86 24.63 10.28
CA LEU A 74 6.06 25.85 10.18
C LEU A 74 6.50 26.93 11.18
N SER A 75 7.36 26.59 12.14
CA SER A 75 7.86 27.50 13.18
C SER A 75 9.27 28.04 12.91
N ALA A 76 9.94 27.59 11.84
CA ALA A 76 11.37 27.81 11.64
C ALA A 76 11.76 29.18 11.04
N ALA A 77 10.81 29.98 10.54
CA ALA A 77 11.15 31.16 9.73
C ALA A 77 10.02 32.21 9.64
N ARG A 78 10.27 33.25 8.82
CA ARG A 78 9.23 34.19 8.37
C ARG A 78 8.20 33.46 7.50
N GLN A 79 6.97 33.97 7.50
CA GLN A 79 5.85 33.35 6.78
C GLN A 79 6.14 33.16 5.29
N GLU A 80 6.86 34.09 4.65
CA GLU A 80 7.18 34.00 3.22
C GLU A 80 8.09 32.80 2.89
N GLU A 81 9.06 32.51 3.76
CA GLU A 81 10.00 31.40 3.58
C GLU A 81 9.30 30.04 3.78
N VAL A 82 8.42 29.95 4.77
CA VAL A 82 7.58 28.76 5.00
C VAL A 82 6.69 28.50 3.78
N VAL A 83 6.04 29.54 3.24
CA VAL A 83 5.19 29.43 2.04
C VAL A 83 6.01 29.00 0.82
N ALA A 84 7.21 29.55 0.62
CA ALA A 84 8.09 29.14 -0.48
C ALA A 84 8.50 27.67 -0.38
N ARG A 85 8.84 27.21 0.83
CA ARG A 85 9.23 25.82 1.10
C ARG A 85 8.08 24.83 0.92
N VAL A 86 6.87 25.19 1.36
CA VAL A 86 5.65 24.38 1.10
C VAL A 86 5.37 24.28 -0.39
N ARG A 87 5.46 25.40 -1.13
CA ARG A 87 5.25 25.40 -2.59
C ARG A 87 6.25 24.50 -3.32
N ALA A 88 7.54 24.60 -2.98
CA ALA A 88 8.58 23.77 -3.58
C ALA A 88 8.38 22.27 -3.28
N ALA A 89 8.04 21.93 -2.04
CA ALA A 89 7.77 20.57 -1.59
C ALA A 89 6.54 19.95 -2.27
N ALA A 90 5.47 20.73 -2.45
CA ALA A 90 4.21 20.25 -3.06
C ALA A 90 4.34 19.87 -4.54
N VAL A 91 5.37 20.35 -5.25
CA VAL A 91 5.66 19.92 -6.63
C VAL A 91 6.13 18.46 -6.68
N GLN A 92 6.69 17.95 -5.59
CA GLN A 92 7.30 16.62 -5.50
C GLN A 92 6.30 15.54 -5.06
N GLY A 93 5.14 15.94 -4.51
CA GLY A 93 4.12 15.03 -4.00
C GLY A 93 3.59 15.45 -2.63
N ALA A 94 3.33 14.47 -1.77
CA ALA A 94 2.88 14.72 -0.40
C ALA A 94 3.92 15.54 0.40
N VAL A 95 3.46 16.32 1.38
CA VAL A 95 4.32 17.14 2.26
C VAL A 95 3.91 16.93 3.71
N GLN A 96 4.89 16.75 4.60
CA GLN A 96 4.68 16.68 6.05
C GLN A 96 4.90 18.06 6.69
N LEU A 97 3.93 18.54 7.46
CA LEU A 97 4.02 19.82 8.16
C LEU A 97 4.28 19.58 9.65
N GLN A 98 5.32 20.22 10.20
CA GLN A 98 5.70 20.08 11.61
C GLN A 98 5.39 21.37 12.39
N LEU A 99 4.68 21.21 13.51
CA LEU A 99 4.37 22.26 14.48
C LEU A 99 5.18 22.02 15.76
N ARG A 100 5.78 23.06 16.33
CA ARG A 100 6.37 22.97 17.67
C ARG A 100 5.25 23.02 18.72
N PRO A 101 5.25 22.11 19.70
CA PRO A 101 4.33 22.19 20.82
C PRO A 101 4.58 23.49 21.61
N ALA A 102 3.50 24.14 22.06
CA ALA A 102 3.59 25.34 22.86
C ALA A 102 4.20 25.00 24.23
N VAL A 103 5.29 25.68 24.61
CA VAL A 103 5.83 25.59 25.97
C VAL A 103 4.91 26.38 26.90
N PRO A 104 4.25 25.76 27.90
CA PRO A 104 3.42 26.50 28.83
C PRO A 104 4.29 27.39 29.71
N VAL A 105 4.10 28.71 29.61
CA VAL A 105 4.69 29.67 30.55
C VAL A 105 3.85 29.66 31.84
N ALA A 106 4.38 29.06 32.91
CA ALA A 106 3.79 29.19 34.23
C ALA A 106 3.88 30.66 34.66
N ARG A 107 2.73 31.29 34.93
CA ARG A 107 2.69 32.59 35.61
C ARG A 107 2.92 32.35 37.10
N GLY A 108 3.95 33.00 37.65
CA GLY A 108 4.19 33.09 39.09
C GLY A 108 3.31 34.13 39.76
#